data_AF-A0A927UKT6-F1
#
_entry.id   AF-A0A927UKT6-F1
#
_cell.length_a   1.000
_cell.length_b   1.000
_cell.length_c   1.000
_cell.angle_alpha   90.00
_cell.angle_beta   90.00
_cell.angle_gamma   90.00
#
_symmetry.space_group_name_H-M   'P 1'
#
loop_
_entity.id
_entity.type
_entity.pdbx_description
1 polymer ?
#
loop_
_entity_poly.entity_id
_entity_poly.type
_entity_poly.pdbx_seq_one_letter_code
_entity_poly.pdbx_strand_id
1 'polypeptide(L)'
;MIKGFSEKIINADIKRLINQVWKLLPMRENNESWENQLSSVLVELYGLHHIFCGQLDFLILISKLEGLKDVSDFYIYRTTVFSAISLLTELANSLDE
;
A
#
# COMPACT_ATOMS: atom_id res chain seq x y z
N MET A 1 -15.17 6.52 13.01
CA MET A 1 -14.40 6.21 14.23
C MET A 1 -14.08 4.71 14.29
N ILE A 2 -12.88 4.33 13.87
CA ILE A 2 -12.36 3.00 14.13
C ILE A 2 -12.10 2.90 15.64
N LYS A 3 -12.81 2.00 16.34
CA LYS A 3 -12.65 1.84 17.79
C LYS A 3 -11.23 1.33 18.12
N GLY A 4 -10.42 2.15 18.76
CA GLY A 4 -9.15 1.72 19.39
C GLY A 4 -7.90 2.53 19.01
N PHE A 5 -7.93 3.29 17.91
CA PHE A 5 -6.81 4.11 17.45
C PHE A 5 -7.27 5.51 17.10
N SER A 6 -6.43 6.52 17.30
CA SER A 6 -6.75 7.88 16.87
C SER A 6 -6.54 8.02 15.36
N GLU A 7 -7.41 8.78 14.69
CA GLU A 7 -7.32 9.06 13.24
C GLU A 7 -5.95 9.62 12.86
N LYS A 8 -5.38 10.48 13.72
CA LYS A 8 -4.02 11.01 13.55
C LYS A 8 -2.94 9.91 13.45
N ILE A 9 -3.03 8.86 14.27
CA ILE A 9 -2.08 7.73 14.22
C ILE A 9 -2.27 6.95 12.92
N ILE A 10 -3.53 6.65 12.57
CA ILE A 10 -3.86 5.92 11.34
C ILE A 10 -3.37 6.68 10.10
N ASN A 11 -3.57 8.00 10.04
CA ASN A 11 -3.08 8.84 8.94
C ASN A 11 -1.55 8.92 8.86
N ALA A 12 -0.85 8.90 9.99
CA ALA A 12 0.60 8.81 10.00
C ALA A 12 1.09 7.45 9.44
N ASP A 13 0.42 6.36 9.82
CA ASP A 13 0.75 5.01 9.35
C ASP A 13 0.45 4.83 7.86
N ILE A 14 -0.67 5.35 7.35
CA ILE A 14 -0.98 5.33 5.92
C ILE A 14 0.06 6.14 5.12
N LYS A 15 0.47 7.32 5.61
CA LYS A 15 1.54 8.11 4.99
C LYS A 15 2.86 7.34 4.93
N ARG A 16 3.19 6.58 5.98
CA ARG A 16 4.35 5.69 5.97
C ARG A 16 4.22 4.56 4.94
N LEU A 17 3.04 3.94 4.84
CA LEU A 17 2.75 2.91 3.84
C LEU A 17 2.90 3.44 2.42
N ILE A 18 2.37 4.64 2.14
CA ILE A 18 2.56 5.32 0.86
C ILE A 18 4.04 5.41 0.51
N ASN A 19 4.88 5.84 1.46
CA ASN A 19 6.32 5.92 1.24
C ASN A 19 6.97 4.55 0.98
N GLN A 20 6.48 3.49 1.62
CA GLN A 20 6.97 2.13 1.37
C GLN A 20 6.57 1.60 0.00
N VAL A 21 5.36 1.91 -0.48
CA VAL A 21 4.92 1.58 -1.83
C VAL A 21 5.70 2.39 -2.86
N TRP A 22 5.99 3.67 -2.60
CA TRP A 22 6.85 4.49 -3.46
C TRP A 22 8.25 3.91 -3.66
N LYS A 23 8.86 3.30 -2.62
CA LYS A 23 10.20 2.68 -2.71
C LYS A 23 10.27 1.55 -3.73
N LEU A 24 9.14 0.92 -4.06
CA LEU A 24 9.08 -0.15 -5.07
C LEU A 24 9.58 0.30 -6.45
N LEU A 25 9.43 1.60 -6.79
CA LEU A 25 9.88 2.16 -8.06
C LEU A 25 11.41 2.18 -8.18
N PRO A 26 12.15 2.96 -7.35
CA PRO A 26 13.61 3.03 -7.47
C PRO A 26 14.27 1.67 -7.19
N MET A 27 13.72 0.86 -6.28
CA MET A 27 14.28 -0.46 -6.01
C MET A 27 14.23 -1.36 -7.24
N ARG A 28 13.12 -1.36 -7.99
CA ARG A 28 13.04 -2.14 -9.23
C ARG A 28 13.90 -1.56 -10.34
N GLU A 29 13.95 -0.24 -10.50
CA GLU A 29 14.83 0.42 -11.49
C GLU A 29 16.32 0.11 -11.25
N ASN A 30 16.72 0.04 -9.99
CA ASN A 30 18.11 -0.20 -9.59
C ASN A 30 18.47 -1.69 -9.45
N ASN A 31 17.56 -2.62 -9.77
CA ASN A 31 17.71 -4.07 -9.55
C ASN A 31 18.03 -4.44 -8.09
N GLU A 32 17.47 -3.69 -7.15
CA GLU A 32 17.46 -4.02 -5.72
C GLU A 32 16.35 -5.05 -5.42
N SER A 33 16.31 -5.56 -4.18
CA SER A 33 15.33 -6.57 -3.75
C SER A 33 13.91 -6.02 -3.55
N TRP A 34 13.28 -5.52 -4.61
CA TRP A 34 11.95 -4.91 -4.58
C TRP A 34 10.85 -5.91 -4.17
N GLU A 35 11.02 -7.20 -4.46
CA GLU A 35 10.07 -8.26 -4.08
C GLU A 35 10.02 -8.45 -2.56
N ASN A 36 11.15 -8.25 -1.87
CA ASN A 36 11.21 -8.28 -0.40
C ASN A 36 10.47 -7.07 0.19
N GLN A 37 10.65 -5.89 -0.41
CA GLN A 37 9.92 -4.68 -0.02
C GLN A 37 8.41 -4.84 -0.26
N LEU A 38 8.02 -5.40 -1.40
CA LEU A 38 6.62 -5.69 -1.72
C LEU A 38 6.00 -6.66 -0.72
N SER A 39 6.71 -7.74 -0.40
CA SER A 39 6.27 -8.74 0.58
C SER A 39 6.07 -8.12 1.97
N SER A 40 6.97 -7.22 2.38
CA SER A 40 6.85 -6.48 3.64
C SER A 40 5.60 -5.59 3.68
N VAL A 41 5.32 -4.86 2.60
CA VAL A 41 4.10 -4.04 2.47
C VAL A 41 2.84 -4.90 2.52
N LEU A 42 2.83 -6.04 1.83
CA LEU A 42 1.67 -6.94 1.79
C LEU A 42 1.37 -7.53 3.18
N VAL A 43 2.39 -7.99 3.91
CA VAL A 43 2.23 -8.49 5.29
C VAL A 43 1.56 -7.45 6.18
N GLU A 44 1.99 -6.19 6.07
CA GLU A 44 1.40 -5.11 6.84
C GLU A 44 -0.07 -4.84 6.45
N LEU A 45 -0.37 -4.77 5.16
CA LEU A 45 -1.74 -4.57 4.67
C LEU A 45 -2.68 -5.70 5.09
N TYR A 46 -2.23 -6.95 5.06
CA TYR A 46 -3.00 -8.08 5.55
C TYR A 46 -3.29 -7.97 7.06
N GLY A 47 -2.30 -7.53 7.84
CA GLY A 47 -2.48 -7.26 9.26
C GLY A 47 -3.49 -6.15 9.53
N LEU A 48 -3.39 -5.04 8.79
CA LEU A 48 -4.33 -3.92 8.91
C LEU A 48 -5.75 -4.33 8.53
N HIS A 49 -5.92 -5.02 7.40
CA HIS A 49 -7.22 -5.54 6.97
C HIS A 49 -7.88 -6.41 8.06
N HIS A 50 -7.08 -7.25 8.74
CA HIS A 50 -7.56 -8.07 9.84
C HIS A 50 -7.93 -7.25 11.09
N ILE A 51 -7.06 -6.32 11.52
CA ILE A 51 -7.28 -5.47 12.69
C ILE A 51 -8.53 -4.59 12.53
N PHE A 52 -8.69 -3.97 11.37
CA PHE A 52 -9.84 -3.11 11.09
C PHE A 52 -11.12 -3.90 10.77
N CYS A 53 -11.09 -5.24 10.76
CA CYS A 53 -12.26 -6.10 10.54
C CYS A 53 -13.07 -5.72 9.30
N GLY A 54 -12.40 -5.33 8.21
CA GLY A 54 -13.05 -4.88 6.97
C GLY A 54 -13.70 -3.49 7.02
N GLN A 55 -13.51 -2.70 8.09
CA GLN A 55 -13.89 -1.28 8.11
C GLN A 55 -13.13 -0.47 7.04
N LEU A 56 -11.95 -0.95 6.66
CA LEU A 56 -11.16 -0.45 5.54
C LEU A 56 -11.03 -1.57 4.50
N ASP A 57 -11.53 -1.32 3.30
CA ASP A 57 -11.43 -2.26 2.19
C ASP A 57 -10.10 -2.06 1.46
N PHE A 58 -9.20 -3.03 1.61
CA PHE A 58 -7.92 -3.06 0.92
C PHE A 58 -7.91 -4.03 -0.26
N LEU A 59 -9.04 -4.62 -0.64
CA LEU A 59 -9.10 -5.70 -1.63
C LEU A 59 -8.43 -5.30 -2.95
N ILE A 60 -8.80 -4.14 -3.49
CA ILE A 60 -8.24 -3.64 -4.75
C ILE A 60 -6.75 -3.27 -4.60
N LEU A 61 -6.36 -2.69 -3.46
CA LEU A 61 -4.97 -2.33 -3.18
C LEU A 61 -4.08 -3.58 -3.13
N ILE A 62 -4.48 -4.56 -2.32
CA ILE A 62 -3.79 -5.85 -2.17
C ILE A 62 -3.73 -6.58 -3.51
N SER A 63 -4.83 -6.64 -4.25
CA SER A 63 -4.87 -7.30 -5.57
C SER A 63 -3.87 -6.69 -6.56
N LYS A 64 -3.78 -5.35 -6.59
CA LYS A 64 -2.80 -4.63 -7.42
C LYS A 64 -1.36 -4.93 -7.00
N LEU A 65 -1.08 -4.90 -5.70
CA LEU A 65 0.26 -5.14 -5.16
C LEU A 65 0.71 -6.59 -5.36
N GLU A 66 -0.15 -7.58 -5.11
CA GLU A 66 0.15 -8.99 -5.38
C GLU A 66 0.47 -9.22 -6.86
N GLY A 67 -0.32 -8.62 -7.76
CA GLY A 67 -0.13 -8.74 -9.21
C GLY A 67 1.20 -8.18 -9.73
N LEU A 68 1.91 -7.33 -8.98
CA LEU A 68 3.21 -6.79 -9.41
C LEU A 68 4.26 -7.89 -9.63
N LYS A 69 4.13 -9.05 -8.96
CA LYS A 69 5.03 -10.20 -9.09
C LYS A 69 4.99 -10.80 -10.51
N ASP A 70 3.86 -10.69 -11.18
CA ASP A 70 3.63 -11.28 -12.50
C ASP A 70 3.84 -10.27 -13.65
N VAL A 71 4.19 -9.02 -13.32
CA VAL A 71 4.38 -7.94 -14.30
C VAL A 71 5.85 -7.84 -14.67
N SER A 72 6.21 -8.20 -15.90
CA SER A 72 7.55 -8.02 -16.47
C SER A 72 7.78 -6.61 -17.02
N ASP A 73 6.78 -6.00 -17.62
CA ASP A 73 6.84 -4.65 -18.20
C ASP A 73 6.93 -3.58 -17.11
N PHE A 74 8.01 -2.79 -17.13
CA PHE A 74 8.25 -1.77 -16.11
C PHE A 74 7.23 -0.64 -16.14
N TYR A 75 6.66 -0.30 -17.31
CA TYR A 75 5.63 0.72 -17.40
C TYR A 75 4.33 0.27 -16.73
N ILE A 76 3.89 -0.98 -16.97
CA ILE A 76 2.73 -1.57 -16.28
C ILE A 76 2.99 -1.67 -14.77
N TYR A 77 4.21 -2.04 -14.37
CA TYR A 77 4.58 -2.07 -12.95
C TYR A 77 4.46 -0.68 -12.32
N ARG A 78 5.09 0.32 -12.93
CA ARG A 78 5.12 1.70 -12.44
C ARG A 78 3.72 2.29 -12.33
N THR A 79 2.89 2.11 -13.35
CA THR A 79 1.50 2.59 -13.35
C THR A 79 0.67 1.89 -12.28
N THR A 80 0.89 0.60 -12.05
CA THR A 80 0.22 -0.16 -10.98
C THR A 80 0.64 0.33 -9.59
N VAL A 81 1.94 0.60 -9.38
CA VAL A 81 2.45 1.19 -8.13
C VAL A 81 1.84 2.57 -7.88
N PHE A 82 1.74 3.43 -8.89
CA PHE A 82 1.05 4.72 -8.74
C PHE A 82 -0.43 4.56 -8.42
N SER A 83 -1.12 3.61 -9.06
CA SER A 83 -2.51 3.33 -8.75
C SER A 83 -2.68 2.88 -7.28
N ALA A 84 -1.77 2.08 -6.74
CA ALA A 84 -1.77 1.69 -5.32
C ALA A 84 -1.53 2.88 -4.38
N ILE A 85 -0.62 3.79 -4.72
CA ILE A 85 -0.37 5.04 -3.98
C ILE A 85 -1.63 5.92 -3.96
N SER A 86 -2.32 6.06 -5.09
CA SER A 86 -3.56 6.84 -5.18
C SER A 86 -4.64 6.30 -4.23
N LEU A 87 -4.86 4.98 -4.21
CA LEU A 87 -5.83 4.35 -3.31
C LEU A 87 -5.51 4.60 -1.84
N LEU A 88 -4.23 4.51 -1.45
CA LEU A 88 -3.80 4.81 -0.08
C LEU A 88 -3.97 6.31 0.25
N THR A 89 -3.77 7.19 -0.71
CA THR A 89 -3.93 8.64 -0.52
C THR A 89 -5.40 9.01 -0.34
N GLU A 90 -6.29 8.42 -1.15
CA GLU A 90 -7.75 8.58 -1.02
C GLU A 90 -8.22 8.09 0.36
N LEU A 91 -7.70 6.96 0.81
CA LEU A 91 -7.98 6.44 2.15
C LEU A 91 -7.55 7.42 3.25
N ALA A 92 -6.33 7.98 3.18
CA ALA A 92 -5.87 8.96 4.16
C ALA A 92 -6.77 10.21 4.20
N ASN A 93 -7.19 10.70 3.04
CA ASN A 93 -8.06 11.88 2.94
C ASN A 93 -9.45 11.60 3.52
N SER A 94 -10.01 10.41 3.31
CA SER A 94 -11.32 10.02 3.85
C SER A 94 -11.37 9.92 5.39
N LEU A 95 -10.20 9.85 6.04
CA LEU A 95 -10.06 9.81 7.49
C LEU A 95 -9.86 11.21 8.10
N ASP A 96 -9.58 12.23 7.28
CA ASP A 96 -9.47 13.63 7.70
C ASP A 96 -10.84 14.37 7.61
N GLU A 97 -11.88 13.74 7.04
CA GLU A 97 -13.27 14.24 6.92
C GLU A 97 -14.18 13.80 8.08
#